data_AF-U9T815-F1
#
_entry.id   AF-U9T815-F1
#
_cell.length_a   1.000
_cell.length_b   1.000
_cell.length_c   1.000
_cell.angle_alpha   90.00
_cell.angle_beta   90.00
_cell.angle_gamma   90.00
#
_symmetry.space_group_name_H-M   'P 1'
#
loop_
_entity.id
_entity.type
_entity.pdbx_description
1 polymer ?
#
loop_
_entity_poly.entity_id
_entity_poly.type
_entity_poly.pdbx_seq_one_letter_code
_entity_poly.pdbx_strand_id
1 'polypeptide(L)'
;FIKVIKEHSNDFFNNYIDKFITHTDELSNLVFKPNNLNNLDYISRWNNIIIECNLHQFLKKKSMVQYWKKILNLNRNGKYRHPYVNVDWHYTFLLLNRDIEDKVESTYFTSMFSLKRKKQSVNLLTEEIPIVEKRKYLAHKIFDNWKCFFCEQHDETFDHV
;
A
#
# COMPACT_ATOMS: atom_id res chain seq x y z
N PHE A 1 3.01 28.23 17.48
CA PHE A 1 3.29 27.79 18.85
C PHE A 1 4.56 26.96 18.87
N ILE A 2 5.71 27.59 19.14
CA ILE A 2 6.97 26.87 19.34
C ILE A 2 7.09 26.60 20.85
N LYS A 3 7.17 25.32 21.21
CA LYS A 3 7.33 24.88 22.60
C LYS A 3 8.82 24.89 22.93
N VAL A 4 9.27 25.89 23.67
CA VAL A 4 10.66 25.99 24.13
C VAL A 4 10.93 24.88 25.15
N ILE A 5 11.94 24.05 24.88
CA ILE A 5 12.44 23.03 25.81
C ILE A 5 13.26 23.74 26.89
N LYS A 6 12.85 23.59 28.16
CA LYS A 6 13.38 24.36 29.32
C LYS A 6 14.88 24.19 29.60
N GLU A 7 15.55 23.20 29.02
CA GLU A 7 16.95 22.88 29.33
C GLU A 7 17.98 23.89 28.79
N HIS A 8 17.63 24.75 27.82
CA HIS A 8 18.59 25.68 27.19
C HIS A 8 18.31 27.17 27.42
N SER A 9 17.43 27.52 28.36
CA SER A 9 16.97 28.91 28.59
C SER A 9 18.01 29.92 29.08
N ASN A 10 19.25 29.48 29.36
CA ASN A 10 20.33 30.34 29.88
C ASN A 10 21.50 30.52 28.91
N ASP A 11 21.41 30.04 27.66
CA ASP A 11 22.46 30.32 26.67
C ASP A 11 22.25 31.71 26.07
N PHE A 12 23.24 32.60 26.32
CA PHE A 12 23.27 33.96 25.81
C PHE A 12 23.11 34.02 24.28
N PHE A 13 23.71 33.07 23.56
CA PHE A 13 23.65 33.04 22.10
C PHE A 13 22.26 32.62 21.59
N ASN A 14 21.61 31.65 22.24
CA ASN A 14 20.25 31.26 21.88
C ASN A 14 19.24 32.38 22.17
N ASN A 15 19.36 33.04 23.32
CA ASN A 15 18.50 34.18 23.66
C ASN A 15 18.72 35.37 22.71
N TYR A 16 19.96 35.58 22.24
CA TYR A 16 20.28 36.58 21.21
C TYR A 16 19.62 36.24 19.87
N ILE A 17 19.73 34.99 19.42
CA ILE A 17 19.11 34.53 18.17
C ILE A 17 17.58 34.58 18.25
N ASP A 18 16.96 34.13 19.35
CA ASP A 18 15.50 34.18 19.53
C ASP A 18 14.96 35.61 19.49
N LYS A 19 15.70 36.58 20.04
CA LYS A 19 15.33 38.00 19.97
C LYS A 19 15.42 38.54 18.54
N PHE A 20 16.31 38.02 17.71
CA PHE A 20 16.37 38.37 16.29
C PHE A 20 15.25 37.71 15.47
N ILE A 21 14.93 36.44 15.76
CA ILE A 21 13.92 35.67 15.03
C ILE A 21 12.51 36.24 15.26
N THR A 22 12.20 36.69 16.48
CA THR A 22 10.90 37.30 16.83
C THR A 22 10.60 38.58 16.05
N HIS A 23 11.61 39.26 15.51
CA HIS A 23 11.44 40.44 14.65
C HIS A 23 11.36 40.10 13.15
N THR A 24 11.59 38.85 12.76
CA THR A 24 11.53 38.37 11.36
C THR A 24 10.26 37.58 11.04
N ASP A 25 9.33 37.47 12.00
CA ASP A 25 7.98 36.92 11.81
C ASP A 25 7.04 37.89 11.06
N GLU A 26 7.59 38.87 10.33
CA GLU A 26 6.93 39.24 9.09
C GLU A 26 6.96 37.99 8.22
N LEU A 27 5.84 37.28 8.22
CA LEU A 27 5.42 36.35 7.18
C LEU A 27 5.79 37.02 5.85
N SER A 28 7.02 36.80 5.40
CA SER A 28 7.44 37.07 4.04
C SER A 28 6.61 36.08 3.29
N ASN A 29 5.43 36.59 2.89
CA ASN A 29 4.40 35.84 2.22
C ASN A 29 5.16 35.04 1.18
N LEU A 30 5.14 33.71 1.32
CA LEU A 30 5.48 32.84 0.22
C LEU A 30 4.45 33.16 -0.85
N VAL A 31 4.73 34.20 -1.63
CA VAL A 31 3.90 34.64 -2.74
C VAL A 31 4.16 33.59 -3.79
N PHE A 32 3.34 32.54 -3.76
CA PHE A 32 3.24 31.60 -4.86
C PHE A 32 2.78 32.40 -6.07
N LYS A 33 3.74 32.84 -6.90
CA LYS A 33 3.42 33.44 -8.19
C LYS A 33 2.75 32.33 -9.02
N PRO A 34 1.49 32.48 -9.43
CA PRO A 34 0.76 31.43 -10.16
C PRO A 34 1.41 31.08 -11.51
N ASN A 35 2.32 31.93 -12.01
CA ASN A 35 2.86 31.86 -13.37
C ASN A 35 4.39 31.66 -13.43
N ASN A 36 5.02 31.01 -12.44
CA ASN A 36 6.47 30.72 -12.54
C ASN A 36 6.82 29.61 -13.56
N LEU A 37 5.86 29.14 -14.36
CA LEU A 37 6.08 28.19 -15.47
C LEU A 37 6.50 28.88 -16.78
N ASN A 38 6.86 30.17 -16.77
CA ASN A 38 7.29 30.91 -17.96
C ASN A 38 8.53 30.32 -18.66
N ASN A 39 9.25 29.39 -18.02
CA ASN A 39 10.42 28.71 -18.57
C ASN A 39 10.10 27.32 -19.18
N LEU A 40 8.83 26.90 -19.21
CA LEU A 40 8.43 25.62 -19.79
C LEU A 40 7.70 25.87 -21.10
N ASP A 41 8.42 25.71 -22.21
CA ASP A 41 7.86 25.80 -23.57
C ASP A 41 6.72 24.78 -23.82
N TYR A 42 6.67 23.72 -23.01
CA TYR A 42 5.69 22.65 -23.16
C TYR A 42 5.14 22.18 -21.81
N ILE A 43 3.81 22.12 -21.71
CA ILE A 43 3.10 21.51 -20.59
C ILE A 43 2.74 20.08 -20.98
N SER A 44 3.26 19.12 -20.21
CA SER A 44 2.93 17.71 -20.44
C SER A 44 1.48 17.41 -20.09
N ARG A 45 0.78 16.76 -21.02
CA ARG A 45 -0.63 16.37 -20.88
C ARG A 45 -0.80 14.88 -21.14
N TRP A 46 -1.74 14.26 -20.45
CA TRP A 46 -2.20 12.90 -20.73
C TRP A 46 -3.72 12.93 -20.99
N ASN A 47 -4.15 12.50 -22.18
CA ASN A 47 -5.56 12.58 -22.62
C ASN A 47 -6.16 13.99 -22.42
N ASN A 48 -5.43 15.04 -22.79
CA ASN A 48 -5.78 16.45 -22.58
C ASN A 48 -5.86 16.92 -21.11
N ILE A 49 -5.53 16.08 -20.14
CA ILE A 49 -5.43 16.45 -18.73
C ILE A 49 -3.99 16.82 -18.41
N ILE A 50 -3.79 17.94 -17.70
CA ILE A 50 -2.45 18.41 -17.31
C ILE A 50 -1.86 17.46 -16.27
N ILE A 51 -0.59 17.09 -16.44
CA ILE A 51 0.13 16.28 -15.46
C ILE A 51 0.71 17.20 -14.39
N GLU A 52 0.12 17.20 -13.20
CA GLU A 52 0.51 18.08 -12.07
C GLU A 52 1.73 17.57 -11.28
N CYS A 53 2.14 16.33 -11.51
CA CYS A 53 3.30 15.73 -10.85
C CYS A 53 4.47 15.57 -11.82
N ASN A 54 5.65 15.25 -11.28
CA ASN A 54 6.81 14.94 -12.11
C ASN A 54 6.48 13.78 -13.09
N LEU A 55 6.92 13.91 -14.35
CA LEU A 55 6.70 12.92 -15.41
C LEU A 55 7.10 11.49 -15.00
N HIS A 56 8.21 11.32 -14.30
CA HIS A 56 8.66 10.01 -13.81
C HIS A 56 7.68 9.42 -12.80
N GLN A 57 7.17 10.24 -11.86
CA GLN A 57 6.15 9.80 -10.91
C GLN A 57 4.84 9.46 -11.62
N PHE A 58 4.45 10.26 -12.60
CA PHE A 58 3.28 10.01 -13.43
C PHE A 58 3.39 8.67 -14.17
N LEU A 59 4.51 8.42 -14.84
CA LEU A 59 4.76 7.15 -15.54
C LEU A 59 4.73 5.96 -14.57
N LYS A 60 5.36 6.09 -13.40
CA LYS A 60 5.32 5.04 -12.36
C LYS A 60 3.88 4.74 -11.92
N LYS A 61 3.08 5.78 -11.63
CA LYS A 61 1.67 5.65 -11.25
C LYS A 61 0.86 5.00 -12.37
N LYS A 62 1.04 5.46 -13.62
CA LYS A 62 0.36 4.91 -14.80
C LYS A 62 0.65 3.42 -14.97
N SER A 63 1.92 3.03 -14.95
CA SER A 63 2.33 1.62 -15.06
C SER A 63 1.76 0.78 -13.92
N MET A 64 1.77 1.30 -12.70
CA MET A 64 1.19 0.64 -11.54
C MET A 64 -0.32 0.41 -11.74
N VAL A 65 -1.08 1.41 -12.16
CA VAL A 65 -2.52 1.29 -12.44
C VAL A 65 -2.79 0.26 -13.55
N GLN A 66 -1.99 0.25 -14.62
CA GLN A 66 -2.12 -0.74 -15.70
C GLN A 66 -1.88 -2.16 -15.20
N TYR A 67 -0.87 -2.35 -14.37
CA TYR A 67 -0.56 -3.64 -13.76
C TYR A 67 -1.69 -4.10 -12.82
N TRP A 68 -2.18 -3.21 -11.95
CA TRP A 68 -3.33 -3.50 -11.09
C TRP A 68 -4.57 -3.88 -11.87
N LYS A 69 -4.87 -3.15 -12.96
CA LYS A 69 -5.98 -3.49 -13.86
C LYS A 69 -5.81 -4.90 -14.44
N LYS A 70 -4.59 -5.30 -14.82
CA LYS A 70 -4.30 -6.65 -15.32
C LYS A 70 -4.55 -7.71 -14.25
N ILE A 71 -4.08 -7.49 -13.02
CA ILE A 71 -4.31 -8.41 -11.88
C ILE A 71 -5.81 -8.55 -11.58
N LEU A 72 -6.53 -7.42 -11.46
CA LEU A 72 -7.96 -7.43 -11.14
C LEU A 72 -8.80 -8.13 -12.22
N ASN A 73 -8.34 -8.09 -13.47
CA ASN A 73 -9.03 -8.74 -14.59
C ASN A 73 -8.70 -10.22 -14.77
N LEU A 74 -7.81 -10.80 -13.96
CA LEU A 74 -7.63 -12.26 -13.93
C LEU A 74 -8.94 -12.92 -13.49
N ASN A 75 -9.34 -14.01 -14.15
CA ASN A 75 -10.60 -14.71 -13.85
C ASN A 75 -10.75 -15.08 -12.37
N ARG A 76 -9.64 -15.50 -11.72
CA ARG A 76 -9.57 -15.81 -10.29
C ARG A 76 -9.94 -14.63 -9.36
N ASN A 77 -9.71 -13.40 -9.81
CA ASN A 77 -10.00 -12.19 -9.06
C ASN A 77 -11.38 -11.60 -9.39
N GLY A 78 -12.18 -12.31 -10.19
CA GLY A 78 -13.51 -11.86 -10.62
C GLY A 78 -14.43 -11.50 -9.45
N LYS A 79 -14.34 -12.24 -8.33
CA LYS A 79 -15.11 -11.99 -7.10
C LYS A 79 -14.95 -10.56 -6.57
N TYR A 80 -13.77 -9.97 -6.70
CA TYR A 80 -13.49 -8.60 -6.22
C TYR A 80 -14.05 -7.50 -7.12
N ARG A 81 -14.54 -7.84 -8.32
CA ARG A 81 -15.17 -6.87 -9.24
C ARG A 81 -16.67 -6.74 -9.01
N HIS A 82 -17.27 -7.60 -8.19
CA HIS A 82 -18.71 -7.60 -8.01
C HIS A 82 -19.14 -6.44 -7.10
N PRO A 83 -20.15 -5.62 -7.48
CA PRO A 83 -20.58 -4.46 -6.69
C PRO A 83 -21.07 -4.76 -5.26
N TYR A 84 -21.41 -6.01 -4.92
CA TYR A 84 -21.79 -6.41 -3.56
C TYR A 84 -20.59 -6.82 -2.69
N VAL A 85 -19.41 -6.99 -3.28
CA VAL A 85 -18.18 -7.36 -2.56
C VAL A 85 -17.46 -6.09 -2.14
N ASN A 86 -17.75 -5.63 -0.93
CA ASN A 86 -17.05 -4.52 -0.31
C ASN A 86 -15.89 -5.03 0.56
N VAL A 87 -14.73 -5.24 -0.05
CA VAL A 87 -13.51 -5.57 0.71
C VAL A 87 -12.95 -4.29 1.30
N ASP A 88 -12.89 -4.22 2.63
CA ASP A 88 -12.08 -3.21 3.31
C ASP A 88 -10.61 -3.54 3.10
N TRP A 89 -10.03 -3.00 2.03
CA TRP A 89 -8.63 -3.19 1.69
C TRP A 89 -7.71 -2.61 2.75
N HIS A 90 -8.11 -1.52 3.43
CA HIS A 90 -7.28 -0.93 4.47
C HIS A 90 -7.11 -1.91 5.63
N TYR A 91 -8.23 -2.41 6.16
CA TYR A 91 -8.19 -3.41 7.22
C TYR A 91 -7.54 -4.71 6.77
N THR A 92 -7.80 -5.16 5.54
CA THR A 92 -7.15 -6.35 4.97
C THR A 92 -5.63 -6.22 4.95
N PHE A 93 -5.09 -5.06 4.56
CA PHE A 93 -3.65 -4.82 4.57
C PHE A 93 -3.08 -4.67 5.97
N LEU A 94 -3.80 -4.06 6.92
CA LEU A 94 -3.42 -4.06 8.34
C LEU A 94 -3.28 -5.50 8.86
N LEU A 95 -4.26 -6.36 8.56
CA LEU A 95 -4.22 -7.77 8.95
C LEU A 95 -3.07 -8.56 8.30
N LEU A 96 -2.76 -8.27 7.05
CA LEU A 96 -1.61 -8.87 6.35
C LEU A 96 -0.26 -8.40 6.92
N ASN A 97 -0.25 -7.27 7.62
CA ASN A 97 0.92 -6.66 8.23
C ASN A 97 0.94 -6.80 9.76
N ARG A 98 0.04 -7.59 10.36
CA ARG A 98 -0.19 -7.64 11.82
C ARG A 98 1.09 -7.88 12.65
N ASP A 99 2.08 -8.57 12.11
CA ASP A 99 3.37 -8.81 12.78
C ASP A 99 4.32 -7.58 12.81
N ILE A 100 3.97 -6.48 12.12
CA ILE A 100 4.78 -5.25 11.98
C ILE A 100 4.30 -4.16 12.97
N GLU A 101 3.02 -4.17 13.37
CA GLU A 101 2.43 -3.09 14.18
C GLU A 101 2.66 -3.27 15.69
N ASP A 102 2.74 -4.52 16.19
CA ASP A 102 2.93 -4.80 17.63
C ASP A 102 4.35 -4.54 18.15
N LYS A 103 5.28 -4.08 17.28
CA LYS A 103 6.64 -3.74 17.67
C LYS A 103 7.08 -2.45 17.01
N VAL A 104 7.09 -1.38 17.81
CA VAL A 104 7.67 -0.07 17.51
C VAL A 104 9.15 -0.14 17.05
N GLU A 105 9.83 -1.28 17.24
CA GLU A 105 11.19 -1.57 16.76
C GLU A 105 11.29 -2.36 15.43
N SER A 106 10.17 -2.83 14.85
CA SER A 106 10.21 -3.89 13.81
C SER A 106 10.36 -3.44 12.36
N THR A 107 10.38 -2.13 12.08
CA THR A 107 10.51 -1.62 10.69
C THR A 107 11.80 -2.11 10.00
N TYR A 108 12.79 -2.61 10.76
CA TYR A 108 14.05 -3.14 10.27
C TYR A 108 14.23 -4.66 10.41
N PHE A 109 13.33 -5.37 11.10
CA PHE A 109 13.46 -6.80 11.34
C PHE A 109 12.23 -7.56 10.85
N THR A 110 12.27 -8.00 9.59
CA THR A 110 11.32 -8.99 9.06
C THR A 110 11.91 -10.38 9.24
N SER A 111 11.28 -11.22 10.07
CA SER A 111 11.68 -12.62 10.19
C SER A 111 11.29 -13.40 8.93
N MET A 112 12.06 -14.44 8.59
CA MET A 112 11.66 -15.39 7.53
C MET A 112 10.29 -16.02 7.79
N PHE A 113 9.91 -16.19 9.07
CA PHE A 113 8.63 -16.77 9.46
C PHE A 113 7.46 -15.84 9.13
N SER A 114 7.53 -14.56 9.53
CA SER A 114 6.49 -13.57 9.23
C SER A 114 6.34 -13.33 7.73
N LEU A 115 7.44 -13.33 6.98
CA LEU A 115 7.40 -13.24 5.51
C LEU A 115 6.69 -14.45 4.88
N LYS A 116 7.00 -15.68 5.34
CA LYS A 116 6.35 -16.92 4.86
C LYS A 116 4.85 -16.91 5.16
N ARG A 117 4.46 -16.49 6.37
CA ARG A 117 3.06 -16.37 6.78
C ARG A 117 2.31 -15.36 5.93
N LYS A 118 2.86 -14.16 5.74
CA LYS A 118 2.29 -13.12 4.87
C LYS A 118 2.15 -13.59 3.43
N LYS A 119 3.17 -14.26 2.88
CA LYS A 119 3.10 -14.88 1.55
C LYS A 119 1.97 -15.89 1.47
N GLN A 120 1.82 -16.76 2.47
CA GLN A 120 0.74 -17.75 2.48
C GLN A 120 -0.64 -17.09 2.53
N SER A 121 -0.83 -16.07 3.37
CA SER A 121 -2.08 -15.31 3.42
C SER A 121 -2.40 -14.61 2.09
N VAL A 122 -1.40 -13.99 1.45
CA VAL A 122 -1.57 -13.38 0.12
C VAL A 122 -1.93 -14.44 -0.93
N ASN A 123 -1.24 -15.58 -0.93
CA ASN A 123 -1.50 -16.67 -1.87
C ASN A 123 -2.91 -17.26 -1.71
N LEU A 124 -3.42 -17.33 -0.47
CA LEU A 124 -4.79 -17.75 -0.19
C LEU A 124 -5.80 -16.72 -0.69
N LEU A 125 -5.59 -15.43 -0.39
CA LEU A 125 -6.46 -14.34 -0.86
C LEU A 125 -6.54 -14.31 -2.40
N THR A 126 -5.40 -14.45 -3.08
CA THR A 126 -5.32 -14.43 -4.55
C THR A 126 -5.67 -15.77 -5.21
N GLU A 127 -6.02 -16.79 -4.41
CA GLU A 127 -6.25 -18.17 -4.87
C GLU A 127 -5.13 -18.67 -5.79
N GLU A 128 -3.88 -18.32 -5.47
CA GLU A 128 -2.69 -18.77 -6.20
C GLU A 128 -2.37 -20.24 -5.93
N ILE A 129 -2.79 -20.75 -4.78
CA ILE A 129 -2.79 -22.18 -4.52
C ILE A 129 -4.07 -22.75 -5.16
N PRO A 130 -3.96 -23.63 -6.17
CA PRO A 130 -5.14 -24.22 -6.77
C PRO A 130 -5.84 -25.09 -5.73
N ILE A 131 -7.03 -24.64 -5.32
CA ILE A 131 -8.01 -25.43 -4.57
C ILE A 131 -8.23 -26.73 -5.33
N VAL A 132 -8.45 -27.83 -4.63
CA VAL A 132 -8.67 -29.16 -5.21
C VAL A 132 -9.69 -29.12 -6.35
N GLU A 133 -10.74 -28.31 -6.25
CA GLU A 133 -11.71 -28.10 -7.33
C GLU A 133 -11.08 -27.65 -8.65
N LYS A 134 -10.12 -26.71 -8.63
CA LYS A 134 -9.36 -26.31 -9.83
C LYS A 134 -8.44 -27.45 -10.32
N ARG A 135 -7.94 -28.29 -9.41
CA ARG A 135 -7.12 -29.46 -9.78
C ARG A 135 -7.97 -30.59 -10.36
N LYS A 136 -9.23 -30.77 -9.91
CA LYS A 136 -10.21 -31.70 -10.49
C LYS A 136 -10.44 -31.41 -11.97
N TYR A 137 -10.49 -30.14 -12.40
CA TYR A 137 -10.58 -29.79 -13.81
C TYR A 137 -9.38 -30.22 -14.65
N LEU A 138 -8.17 -30.22 -14.08
CA LEU A 138 -6.95 -30.60 -14.79
C LEU A 138 -6.69 -32.10 -14.76
N ALA A 139 -7.11 -32.79 -13.69
CA ALA A 139 -6.84 -34.20 -13.47
C ALA A 139 -7.97 -34.89 -12.69
N HIS A 140 -9.17 -34.94 -13.28
CA HIS A 140 -10.37 -35.48 -12.63
C HIS A 140 -10.16 -36.87 -12.04
N LYS A 141 -9.47 -37.77 -12.76
CA LYS A 141 -9.22 -39.15 -12.29
C LYS A 141 -8.41 -39.24 -10.99
N ILE A 142 -7.53 -38.27 -10.71
CA ILE A 142 -6.67 -38.28 -9.51
C ILE A 142 -7.43 -37.75 -8.29
N PHE A 143 -8.34 -36.80 -8.52
CA PHE A 143 -9.07 -36.11 -7.46
C PHE A 143 -10.53 -36.55 -7.37
N ASP A 144 -10.90 -37.64 -8.06
CA ASP A 144 -12.22 -38.24 -7.96
C ASP A 144 -12.42 -38.75 -6.54
N ASN A 145 -13.50 -38.32 -5.89
CA ASN A 145 -13.77 -38.54 -4.45
C ASN A 145 -12.74 -37.95 -3.47
N TRP A 146 -11.95 -36.94 -3.85
CA TRP A 146 -11.01 -36.29 -2.92
C TRP A 146 -11.74 -35.67 -1.72
N LYS A 147 -11.31 -36.05 -0.51
CA LYS A 147 -11.71 -35.49 0.77
C LYS A 147 -10.61 -34.61 1.37
N CYS A 148 -10.98 -33.65 2.20
CA CYS A 148 -10.05 -32.78 2.90
C CYS A 148 -8.96 -33.61 3.59
N PHE A 149 -7.69 -33.25 3.34
CA PHE A 149 -6.54 -33.98 3.87
C PHE A 149 -6.48 -34.01 5.40
N PHE A 150 -7.08 -33.01 6.07
CA PHE A 150 -7.05 -32.92 7.53
C PHE A 150 -8.15 -33.73 8.22
N CYS A 151 -9.35 -33.84 7.63
CA CYS A 151 -10.48 -34.51 8.26
C CYS A 151 -10.91 -35.81 7.57
N GLU A 152 -10.52 -36.03 6.32
CA GLU A 152 -10.85 -37.18 5.45
C GLU A 152 -12.36 -37.47 5.28
N GLN A 153 -13.23 -36.63 5.83
CA GLN A 153 -14.68 -36.85 5.88
C GLN A 153 -15.46 -35.93 4.95
N HIS A 154 -15.02 -34.67 4.82
CA HIS A 154 -15.71 -33.64 4.05
C HIS A 154 -14.95 -33.29 2.77
N ASP A 155 -15.66 -32.70 1.80
CA ASP A 155 -15.02 -32.18 0.60
C ASP A 155 -14.22 -30.92 0.94
N GLU A 156 -13.03 -30.79 0.35
CA GLU A 156 -12.16 -29.62 0.54
C GLU A 156 -12.75 -28.43 -0.22
N THR A 157 -13.25 -27.44 0.52
CA THR A 157 -13.86 -26.20 0.00
C THR A 157 -13.14 -25.00 0.57
N PHE A 158 -13.35 -23.78 0.07
CA PHE A 158 -12.67 -22.59 0.60
C PHE A 158 -12.91 -22.38 2.12
N ASP A 159 -14.12 -22.68 2.58
CA ASP A 159 -14.50 -22.57 3.99
C ASP A 159 -14.06 -23.80 4.82
N HIS A 160 -13.55 -24.85 4.15
CA HIS A 160 -13.13 -26.11 4.73
C HIS A 160 -11.83 -26.63 4.08
N VAL A 161 -10.70 -26.02 4.47
CA VAL A 161 -9.31 -26.41 4.12
C VAL A 161 -8.52 -26.68 5.38
#